data_AF-A0A4R4P5B4-F1
#
_entry.id   AF-A0A4R4P5B4-F1
#
_cell.length_a   1.000
_cell.length_b   1.000
_cell.length_c   1.000
_cell.angle_alpha   90.00
_cell.angle_beta   90.00
_cell.angle_gamma   90.00
#
_symmetry.space_group_name_H-M   'P 1'
#
loop_
_entity.id
_entity.type
_entity.pdbx_description
1 polymer ?
#
loop_
_entity_poly.entity_id
_entity_poly.type
_entity_poly.pdbx_seq_one_letter_code
_entity_poly.pdbx_strand_id
1 'polypeptide(L)'
;MAAMRKEDGSAVIPAGRTPADSVRAAQLLGVALGTFRNRKAWRTLPPTLSRPEARQRIWDEEQLLAAIEGRPIPPLPTEPHPEDLLDLEEARLTIPEDQRPTAETWASYISKGLGPRPVKVFGVPHFRRAAIPAWLAARPGRGAGGGRPRGAVDRGPRRRDNDPRYKVAQQRVEQVRRRLATEQAIGAGDIAEELSISRRHAERLIAQARQAR
;
A
#
# COMPACT_ATOMS: atom_id res chain seq x y z
N MET A 1 -25.80 12.94 -22.92
CA MET A 1 -25.49 13.95 -21.87
C MET A 1 -24.04 13.81 -21.49
N ALA A 2 -23.22 14.79 -21.89
CA ALA A 2 -21.79 14.82 -21.69
C ALA A 2 -21.48 15.11 -20.21
N ALA A 3 -20.84 14.17 -19.52
CA ALA A 3 -20.28 14.44 -18.21
C ALA A 3 -19.07 15.37 -18.40
N MET A 4 -19.20 16.60 -17.90
CA MET A 4 -18.11 17.55 -17.71
C MET A 4 -16.90 16.84 -17.10
N ARG A 5 -15.81 16.78 -17.87
CA ARG A 5 -14.48 16.40 -17.40
C ARG A 5 -14.13 17.34 -16.26
N LYS A 6 -14.03 16.79 -15.05
CA LYS A 6 -13.32 17.47 -13.98
C LYS A 6 -11.88 17.69 -14.45
N GLU A 7 -11.35 18.86 -14.18
CA GLU A 7 -9.92 19.15 -14.17
C GLU A 7 -9.25 18.36 -13.03
N ASP A 8 -9.29 17.03 -13.13
CA ASP A 8 -8.63 16.14 -12.20
C ASP A 8 -7.18 16.04 -12.66
N GLY A 9 -6.26 16.59 -11.86
CA GLY A 9 -4.82 16.55 -12.10
C GLY A 9 -4.40 15.14 -12.55
N SER A 10 -4.12 15.02 -13.85
CA SER A 10 -3.92 13.73 -14.51
C SER A 10 -2.67 13.08 -13.93
N ALA A 11 -2.85 11.97 -13.22
CA ALA A 11 -1.78 11.24 -12.56
C ALA A 11 -0.99 10.33 -13.52
N VAL A 12 -0.70 10.87 -14.69
CA VAL A 12 -0.12 10.19 -15.84
C VAL A 12 1.04 11.04 -16.34
N ILE A 13 2.19 10.40 -16.53
CA ILE A 13 3.30 10.99 -17.27
C ILE A 13 3.16 10.52 -18.72
N PRO A 14 2.82 11.41 -19.67
CA PRO A 14 2.58 11.01 -21.05
C PRO A 14 3.85 10.46 -21.71
N ALA A 15 3.66 9.53 -22.65
CA ALA A 15 4.78 9.02 -23.43
C ALA A 15 5.57 10.14 -24.14
N GLY A 16 6.91 10.04 -24.10
CA GLY A 16 7.79 11.04 -24.71
C GLY A 16 7.95 12.35 -23.93
N ARG A 17 7.26 12.51 -22.80
CA ARG A 17 7.44 13.67 -21.90
C ARG A 17 8.49 13.41 -20.83
N THR A 18 9.26 14.44 -20.49
CA THR A 18 10.28 14.38 -19.45
C THR A 18 9.67 14.83 -18.12
N PRO A 19 9.58 13.96 -17.10
CA PRO A 19 9.09 14.36 -15.79
C PRO A 19 10.17 15.13 -15.03
N ALA A 20 9.76 16.15 -14.26
CA ALA A 20 10.61 16.94 -13.37
C ALA A 20 10.10 16.86 -11.92
N ASP A 21 11.01 16.82 -10.95
CA ASP A 21 10.69 16.81 -9.52
C ASP A 21 10.90 18.18 -8.88
N SER A 22 10.70 18.27 -7.55
CA SER A 22 10.89 19.54 -6.84
C SER A 22 12.35 20.01 -6.83
N VAL A 23 13.32 19.10 -6.95
CA VAL A 23 14.74 19.46 -7.05
C VAL A 23 14.98 20.14 -8.40
N ARG A 24 14.52 19.53 -9.49
CA ARG A 24 14.62 20.09 -10.83
C ARG A 24 13.88 21.41 -10.95
N ALA A 25 12.67 21.51 -10.39
CA ALA A 25 11.91 22.75 -10.40
C ALA A 25 12.62 23.89 -9.64
N ALA A 26 13.23 23.60 -8.50
CA ALA A 26 14.02 24.58 -7.75
C ALA A 26 15.26 25.03 -8.53
N GLN A 27 15.96 24.09 -9.19
CA GLN A 27 17.11 24.39 -10.05
C GLN A 27 16.73 25.31 -11.21
N LEU A 28 15.61 25.02 -11.90
CA LEU A 28 15.14 25.81 -13.03
C LEU A 28 14.70 27.23 -12.61
N LEU A 29 14.20 27.39 -11.38
CA LEU A 29 13.92 28.70 -10.78
C LEU A 29 15.15 29.42 -10.24
N GLY A 30 16.34 28.79 -10.25
CA GLY A 30 17.56 29.37 -9.69
C GLY A 30 17.53 29.54 -8.17
N VAL A 31 16.75 28.74 -7.45
CA VAL A 31 16.61 28.82 -5.98
C VAL A 31 17.04 27.51 -5.30
N ALA A 32 17.50 27.61 -4.06
CA ALA A 32 17.75 26.42 -3.24
C ALA A 32 16.44 25.65 -2.95
N LEU A 33 16.52 24.32 -2.88
CA LEU A 33 15.36 23.46 -2.59
C LEU A 33 14.64 23.81 -1.28
N GLY A 34 15.39 24.20 -0.25
CA GLY A 34 14.82 24.66 1.02
C GLY A 34 13.95 25.91 0.83
N THR A 35 14.45 26.90 0.08
CA THR A 35 13.74 28.13 -0.25
C THR A 35 12.49 27.84 -1.09
N PHE A 36 12.61 26.98 -2.11
CA PHE A 36 11.50 26.52 -2.92
C PHE A 36 10.37 25.97 -2.05
N ARG A 37 10.73 25.13 -1.06
CA ARG A 37 9.77 24.52 -0.15
C ARG A 37 9.14 25.50 0.83
N ASN A 38 9.95 26.32 1.47
CA ASN A 38 9.49 27.26 2.50
C ASN A 38 8.55 28.32 1.91
N ARG A 39 8.88 28.83 0.72
CA ARG A 39 8.05 29.81 0.00
C ARG A 39 6.86 29.18 -0.72
N LYS A 40 6.76 27.85 -0.73
CA LYS A 40 5.75 27.11 -1.49
C LYS A 40 5.72 27.56 -2.97
N ALA A 41 6.90 27.74 -3.56
CA ALA A 41 7.07 28.27 -4.91
C ALA A 41 6.33 27.45 -5.98
N TRP A 42 6.03 26.17 -5.70
CA TRP A 42 5.16 25.34 -6.53
C TRP A 42 3.75 25.90 -6.76
N ARG A 43 3.26 26.83 -5.94
CA ARG A 43 1.92 27.42 -6.11
C ARG A 43 1.80 28.34 -7.31
N THR A 44 2.92 28.87 -7.80
CA THR A 44 2.98 29.76 -8.97
C THR A 44 3.41 29.00 -10.23
N LEU A 45 3.66 27.70 -10.11
CA LEU A 45 4.06 26.83 -11.22
C LEU A 45 2.84 26.14 -11.85
N PRO A 46 3.00 25.59 -13.07
CA PRO A 46 1.95 24.81 -13.71
C PRO A 46 1.47 23.63 -12.86
N PRO A 47 0.27 23.08 -13.17
CA PRO A 47 -0.25 21.89 -12.55
C PRO A 47 0.75 20.72 -12.59
N THR A 48 0.73 19.90 -11.54
CA THR A 48 1.55 18.68 -11.48
C THR A 48 0.90 17.53 -12.25
N LEU A 49 1.73 16.68 -12.85
CA LEU A 49 1.39 15.35 -13.35
C LEU A 49 1.13 14.35 -12.21
N SER A 50 1.49 14.68 -10.97
CA SER A 50 1.15 13.87 -9.81
C SER A 50 -0.22 14.26 -9.25
N ARG A 51 -0.94 13.30 -8.64
CA ARG A 51 -2.17 13.62 -7.88
C ARG A 51 -1.93 14.70 -6.82
N PRO A 52 -2.96 15.50 -6.47
CA PRO A 52 -2.86 16.51 -5.41
C PRO A 52 -2.38 15.97 -4.05
N GLU A 53 -2.78 14.74 -3.71
CA GLU A 53 -2.42 14.06 -2.47
C GLU A 53 -1.10 13.26 -2.55
N ALA A 54 -0.46 13.23 -3.73
CA ALA A 54 0.79 12.51 -3.90
C ALA A 54 1.89 13.13 -3.04
N ARG A 55 2.69 12.27 -2.38
CA ARG A 55 3.84 12.70 -1.59
C ARG A 55 4.89 13.43 -2.44
N GLN A 56 5.05 12.97 -3.68
CA GLN A 56 5.99 13.52 -4.64
C GLN A 56 5.24 14.37 -5.65
N ARG A 57 5.70 15.62 -5.84
CA ARG A 57 5.24 16.49 -6.93
C ARG A 57 6.06 16.20 -8.17
N ILE A 58 5.37 15.90 -9.26
CA ILE A 58 5.97 15.64 -10.56
C ILE A 58 5.34 16.63 -11.55
N TRP A 59 6.17 17.33 -12.30
CA TRP A 59 5.77 18.22 -13.39
C TRP A 59 6.18 17.64 -14.73
N ASP A 60 5.56 18.14 -15.80
CA ASP A 60 6.17 18.08 -17.13
C ASP A 60 7.26 19.16 -17.21
N GLU A 61 8.48 18.77 -17.58
CA GLU A 61 9.62 19.69 -17.62
C GLU A 61 9.43 20.79 -18.68
N GLU A 62 8.81 20.47 -19.83
CA GLU A 62 8.59 21.43 -20.91
C GLU A 62 7.59 22.52 -20.49
N GLN A 63 6.50 22.12 -19.83
CA GLN A 63 5.54 23.06 -19.25
C GLN A 63 6.17 23.93 -18.17
N LEU A 64 7.03 23.34 -17.33
CA LEU A 64 7.72 24.07 -16.28
C LEU A 64 8.67 25.13 -16.86
N LEU A 65 9.47 24.75 -17.86
CA LEU A 65 10.35 25.67 -18.58
C LEU A 65 9.57 26.80 -19.25
N ALA A 66 8.48 26.47 -19.96
CA ALA A 66 7.64 27.47 -20.61
C ALA A 66 7.09 28.50 -19.61
N ALA A 67 6.63 28.03 -18.44
CA ALA A 67 6.13 28.92 -17.40
C ALA A 67 7.22 29.82 -16.78
N ILE A 68 8.42 29.29 -16.56
CA ILE A 68 9.55 30.05 -16.02
C ILE A 68 10.04 31.10 -17.01
N GLU A 69 10.05 30.77 -18.30
CA GLU A 69 10.48 31.65 -19.39
C GLU A 69 9.39 32.64 -19.84
N GLY A 70 8.18 32.57 -19.26
CA GLY A 70 7.04 33.40 -19.65
C GLY A 70 6.50 33.09 -21.05
N ARG A 71 6.77 31.89 -21.58
CA ARG A 71 6.24 31.41 -22.85
C ARG A 71 4.86 30.76 -22.66
N PRO A 72 4.04 30.65 -23.74
CA PRO A 72 2.82 29.86 -23.70
C PRO A 72 3.10 28.42 -23.27
N ILE A 73 2.31 27.90 -22.32
CA ILE A 73 2.47 26.54 -21.79
C ILE A 73 1.99 25.53 -22.86
N PRO A 74 2.84 24.59 -23.31
CA PRO A 74 2.43 23.59 -24.28
C PRO A 74 1.36 22.66 -23.69
N PRO A 75 0.32 22.29 -24.45
CA PRO A 75 -0.70 21.37 -23.96
C PRO A 75 -0.12 19.95 -23.84
N LEU A 76 -0.60 19.21 -22.83
CA LEU A 76 -0.27 17.79 -22.70
C LEU A 76 -1.06 16.97 -23.73
N PRO A 77 -0.49 15.85 -24.24
CA PRO A 77 -1.24 14.88 -25.01
C PRO A 77 -2.46 14.40 -24.22
N THR A 78 -3.63 14.38 -24.87
CA THR A 78 -4.89 13.92 -24.23
C THR A 78 -5.28 12.51 -24.63
N GLU A 79 -4.67 11.98 -25.69
CA GLU A 79 -4.90 10.62 -26.15
C GLU A 79 -4.05 9.64 -25.33
N PRO A 80 -4.67 8.59 -24.76
CA PRO A 80 -3.93 7.56 -24.03
C PRO A 80 -2.90 6.86 -24.92
N HIS A 81 -1.64 6.80 -24.47
CA HIS A 81 -0.57 6.10 -25.18
C HIS A 81 -0.12 4.83 -24.42
N PRO A 82 0.23 3.73 -25.11
CA PRO A 82 0.69 2.49 -24.47
C PRO A 82 1.89 2.67 -23.53
N GLU A 83 2.79 3.60 -23.85
CA GLU A 83 3.98 3.93 -23.05
C GLU A 83 3.73 5.00 -21.97
N ASP A 84 2.50 5.44 -21.78
CA ASP A 84 2.16 6.32 -20.64
C ASP A 84 2.55 5.65 -19.33
N LEU A 85 3.17 6.43 -18.44
CA LEU A 85 3.48 5.97 -17.09
C LEU A 85 2.37 6.41 -16.15
N LEU A 86 1.60 5.42 -15.71
CA LEU A 86 0.49 5.56 -14.79
C LEU A 86 1.00 5.41 -13.36
N ASP A 87 0.51 6.22 -12.44
CA ASP A 87 0.77 5.96 -11.04
C ASP A 87 0.02 4.71 -10.52
N LEU A 88 0.20 4.40 -9.23
CA LEU A 88 -0.39 3.20 -8.62
C LEU A 88 -1.91 3.10 -8.82
N GLU A 89 -2.65 4.18 -8.61
CA GLU A 89 -4.10 4.12 -8.63
C GLU A 89 -4.64 4.30 -10.06
N GLU A 90 -3.99 5.09 -10.93
CA GLU A 90 -4.32 5.13 -12.36
C GLU A 90 -4.10 3.78 -13.05
N ALA A 91 -3.03 3.07 -12.68
CA ALA A 91 -2.78 1.72 -13.14
C ALA A 91 -3.90 0.76 -12.71
N ARG A 92 -4.45 0.93 -11.49
CA ARG A 92 -5.60 0.17 -11.00
C ARG A 92 -6.87 0.51 -11.76
N LEU A 93 -7.14 1.79 -11.99
CA LEU A 93 -8.34 2.27 -12.68
C LEU A 93 -8.35 1.86 -14.16
N THR A 94 -7.18 1.66 -14.77
CA THR A 94 -7.06 1.11 -16.13
C THR A 94 -7.56 -0.33 -16.24
N ILE A 95 -7.60 -1.09 -15.14
CA ILE A 95 -8.17 -2.45 -15.13
C ILE A 95 -9.70 -2.37 -15.26
N PRO A 96 -10.33 -3.20 -16.13
CA PRO A 96 -11.78 -3.33 -16.23
C PRO A 96 -12.45 -3.54 -14.87
N GLU A 97 -13.58 -2.88 -14.64
CA GLU A 97 -14.23 -2.80 -13.32
C GLU A 97 -14.57 -4.17 -12.72
N ASP A 98 -14.97 -5.14 -13.55
CA ASP A 98 -15.28 -6.52 -13.19
C ASP A 98 -14.07 -7.32 -12.65
N GLN A 99 -12.86 -6.91 -13.01
CA GLN A 99 -11.60 -7.55 -12.64
C GLN A 99 -10.73 -6.70 -11.72
N ARG A 100 -11.12 -5.45 -11.50
CA ARG A 100 -10.37 -4.44 -10.76
C ARG A 100 -10.26 -4.81 -9.29
N PRO A 101 -9.03 -4.99 -8.76
CA PRO A 101 -8.84 -5.17 -7.32
C PRO A 101 -9.22 -3.90 -6.53
N THR A 102 -9.50 -4.07 -5.24
CA THR A 102 -9.57 -2.91 -4.33
C THR A 102 -8.21 -2.21 -4.25
N ALA A 103 -8.18 -0.92 -3.90
CA ALA A 103 -6.94 -0.16 -3.77
C ALA A 103 -5.92 -0.83 -2.83
N GLU A 104 -6.39 -1.37 -1.70
CA GLU A 104 -5.55 -2.11 -0.75
C GLU A 104 -5.01 -3.42 -1.32
N THR A 105 -5.85 -4.21 -2.01
CA THR A 105 -5.40 -5.45 -2.64
C THR A 105 -4.37 -5.18 -3.73
N TRP A 106 -4.60 -4.12 -4.52
CA TRP A 106 -3.69 -3.69 -5.56
C TRP A 106 -2.32 -3.27 -4.98
N ALA A 107 -2.32 -2.42 -3.95
CA ALA A 107 -1.10 -2.07 -3.24
C ALA A 107 -0.38 -3.30 -2.65
N SER A 108 -1.13 -4.31 -2.17
CA SER A 108 -0.57 -5.58 -1.72
C SER A 108 0.09 -6.37 -2.86
N TYR A 109 -0.52 -6.41 -4.05
CA TYR A 109 0.08 -7.08 -5.22
C TYR A 109 1.38 -6.41 -5.64
N ILE A 110 1.39 -5.09 -5.72
CA ILE A 110 2.61 -4.34 -6.09
C ILE A 110 3.72 -4.56 -5.06
N SER A 111 3.41 -4.44 -3.76
CA SER A 111 4.43 -4.62 -2.71
C SER A 111 5.01 -6.04 -2.64
N LYS A 112 4.24 -7.06 -3.02
CA LYS A 112 4.68 -8.45 -3.11
C LYS A 112 5.32 -8.83 -4.46
N GLY A 113 5.45 -7.89 -5.38
CA GLY A 113 5.98 -8.15 -6.73
C GLY A 113 5.08 -9.05 -7.60
N LEU A 114 3.79 -9.16 -7.24
CA LEU A 114 2.79 -9.93 -8.00
C LEU A 114 2.10 -9.10 -9.10
N GLY A 115 2.36 -7.79 -9.12
CA GLY A 115 1.83 -6.86 -10.11
C GLY A 115 2.69 -6.71 -11.37
N PRO A 116 2.28 -5.85 -12.30
CA PRO A 116 3.13 -5.44 -13.42
C PRO A 116 4.41 -4.79 -12.90
N ARG A 117 5.51 -4.95 -13.64
CA ARG A 117 6.81 -4.41 -13.25
C ARG A 117 6.79 -2.88 -13.26
N PRO A 118 7.09 -2.21 -12.13
CA PRO A 118 7.10 -0.76 -12.08
C PRO A 118 8.40 -0.17 -12.68
N VAL A 119 8.27 1.03 -13.22
CA VAL A 119 9.37 1.98 -13.49
C VAL A 119 9.38 3.00 -12.35
N LYS A 120 10.55 3.25 -11.75
CA LYS A 120 10.66 4.24 -10.68
C LYS A 120 10.91 5.62 -11.29
N VAL A 121 10.02 6.56 -11.04
CA VAL A 121 10.19 7.98 -11.38
C VAL A 121 10.32 8.74 -10.06
N PHE A 122 11.50 9.31 -9.81
CA PHE A 122 11.83 10.00 -8.54
C PHE A 122 11.51 9.15 -7.28
N GLY A 123 11.77 7.85 -7.35
CA GLY A 123 11.51 6.90 -6.26
C GLY A 123 10.05 6.42 -6.16
N VAL A 124 9.12 7.00 -6.91
CA VAL A 124 7.70 6.59 -6.94
C VAL A 124 7.48 5.56 -8.05
N PRO A 125 6.85 4.42 -7.75
CA PRO A 125 6.54 3.41 -8.76
C PRO A 125 5.45 3.91 -9.72
N HIS A 126 5.74 3.82 -11.01
CA HIS A 126 4.81 4.04 -12.11
C HIS A 126 4.77 2.81 -13.01
N PHE A 127 3.69 2.64 -13.76
CA PHE A 127 3.43 1.46 -14.57
C PHE A 127 3.12 1.87 -15.99
N ARG A 128 3.76 1.23 -16.97
CA ARG A 128 3.39 1.44 -18.38
C ARG A 128 1.94 1.02 -18.58
N ARG A 129 1.16 1.84 -19.26
CA ARG A 129 -0.24 1.52 -19.60
C ARG A 129 -0.37 0.17 -20.30
N ALA A 130 0.53 -0.14 -21.24
CA ALA A 130 0.58 -1.42 -21.96
C ALA A 130 0.86 -2.64 -21.07
N ALA A 131 1.54 -2.45 -19.94
CA ALA A 131 1.89 -3.56 -19.06
C ALA A 131 0.68 -4.07 -18.26
N ILE A 132 -0.34 -3.23 -18.05
CA ILE A 132 -1.54 -3.57 -17.29
C ILE A 132 -2.36 -4.69 -17.95
N PRO A 133 -2.78 -4.58 -19.23
CA PRO A 133 -3.53 -5.65 -19.89
C PRO A 133 -2.71 -6.93 -20.05
N ALA A 134 -1.40 -6.83 -20.33
CA ALA A 134 -0.51 -7.98 -20.40
C ALA A 134 -0.43 -8.74 -19.06
N TRP A 135 -0.28 -7.99 -17.96
CA TRP A 135 -0.32 -8.57 -16.61
C TRP A 135 -1.68 -9.20 -16.30
N LEU A 136 -2.77 -8.52 -16.66
CA LEU A 136 -4.12 -9.02 -16.40
C LEU A 136 -4.39 -10.34 -17.13
N ALA A 137 -3.94 -10.47 -18.38
CA ALA A 137 -4.04 -11.70 -19.17
C ALA A 137 -3.21 -12.86 -18.59
N ALA A 138 -2.04 -12.55 -18.00
CA ALA A 138 -1.19 -13.55 -17.37
C ALA A 138 -1.60 -13.88 -15.92
N ARG A 139 -2.54 -13.13 -15.34
CA ARG A 139 -2.92 -13.26 -13.93
C ARG A 139 -3.61 -14.62 -13.70
N PRO A 140 -3.13 -15.43 -12.74
CA PRO A 140 -3.86 -16.60 -12.30
C PRO A 140 -5.26 -16.19 -11.83
N GLY A 141 -6.29 -16.74 -12.46
CA GLY A 141 -7.68 -16.35 -12.23
C GLY A 141 -8.12 -16.39 -10.76
N ARG A 142 -9.29 -15.81 -10.48
CA ARG A 142 -9.91 -15.79 -9.14
C ARG A 142 -10.05 -17.24 -8.63
N GLY A 143 -9.23 -17.62 -7.65
CA GLY A 143 -9.20 -18.99 -7.09
C GLY A 143 -7.89 -19.76 -7.29
N ALA A 144 -6.91 -19.22 -8.03
CA ALA A 144 -5.59 -19.82 -8.18
C ALA A 144 -4.64 -19.52 -7.00
N GLY A 145 -4.99 -18.58 -6.13
CA GLY A 145 -4.32 -18.37 -4.85
C GLY A 145 -4.80 -19.39 -3.81
N GLY A 146 -3.93 -19.77 -2.88
CA GLY A 146 -4.13 -20.79 -1.82
C GLY A 146 -5.20 -20.48 -0.77
N GLY A 147 -6.36 -19.99 -1.21
CA GLY A 147 -7.59 -20.03 -0.45
C GLY A 147 -8.15 -21.44 -0.42
N ARG A 148 -9.05 -21.67 0.54
CA ARG A 148 -9.78 -22.92 0.70
C ARG A 148 -10.58 -23.20 -0.58
N PRO A 149 -10.35 -24.33 -1.28
CA PRO A 149 -11.14 -24.70 -2.45
C PRO A 149 -12.62 -24.69 -2.13
N ARG A 150 -13.45 -24.27 -3.10
CA ARG A 150 -14.90 -24.31 -2.97
C ARG A 150 -15.33 -25.75 -2.67
N GLY A 151 -15.99 -25.97 -1.53
CA GLY A 151 -16.42 -27.30 -1.08
C GLY A 151 -15.46 -28.03 -0.14
N ALA A 152 -14.31 -27.45 0.22
CA ALA A 152 -13.48 -28.04 1.27
C ALA A 152 -14.21 -27.95 2.62
N VAL A 153 -14.54 -29.09 3.22
CA VAL A 153 -15.04 -29.23 4.59
C VAL A 153 -13.87 -29.38 5.57
N ASP A 154 -14.03 -28.94 6.82
CA ASP A 154 -12.96 -29.09 7.80
C ASP A 154 -12.87 -30.57 8.14
N ARG A 155 -11.79 -31.23 7.70
CA ARG A 155 -11.60 -32.68 7.86
C ARG A 155 -11.28 -33.08 9.32
N GLY A 156 -11.23 -32.12 10.23
CA GLY A 156 -10.99 -32.33 11.64
C GLY A 156 -10.36 -31.10 12.30
N PRO A 157 -10.17 -31.14 13.63
CA PRO A 157 -9.44 -30.11 14.35
C PRO A 157 -8.04 -29.95 13.75
N ARG A 158 -7.61 -28.70 13.58
CA ARG A 158 -6.25 -28.37 13.11
C ARG A 158 -5.23 -29.11 13.99
N ARG A 159 -4.38 -29.95 13.40
CA ARG A 159 -3.28 -30.62 14.11
C ARG A 159 -2.37 -29.56 14.72
N ARG A 160 -2.25 -29.55 16.05
CA ARG A 160 -1.57 -28.48 16.83
C ARG A 160 -0.16 -28.89 17.26
N ASP A 161 0.21 -30.10 16.89
CA ASP A 161 1.31 -30.90 17.39
C ASP A 161 2.66 -30.24 17.12
N ASN A 162 2.75 -29.46 16.03
CA ASN A 162 3.98 -28.78 15.63
C ASN A 162 3.83 -27.25 15.47
N ASP A 163 2.74 -26.64 15.94
CA ASP A 163 2.55 -25.18 15.88
C ASP A 163 3.32 -24.52 17.06
N PRO A 164 4.35 -23.69 16.79
CA PRO A 164 5.11 -23.00 17.84
C PRO A 164 4.22 -22.14 18.74
N ARG A 165 3.14 -21.56 18.19
CA ARG A 165 2.20 -20.73 18.96
C ARG A 165 1.41 -21.58 19.95
N TYR A 166 1.09 -22.81 19.58
CA TYR A 166 0.39 -23.74 20.47
C TYR A 166 1.29 -24.21 21.63
N LYS A 167 2.58 -24.46 21.35
CA LYS A 167 3.57 -24.80 22.39
C LYS A 167 3.73 -23.66 23.41
N VAL A 168 3.86 -22.42 22.96
CA VAL A 168 3.94 -21.24 23.85
C VAL A 168 2.66 -21.07 24.67
N ALA A 169 1.49 -21.30 24.08
CA ALA A 169 0.22 -21.24 24.80
C ALA A 169 0.13 -22.31 25.89
N GLN A 170 0.58 -23.55 25.62
CA GLN A 170 0.63 -24.63 26.60
C GLN A 170 1.62 -24.33 27.73
N GLN A 171 2.80 -23.81 27.42
CA GLN A 171 3.79 -23.40 28.41
C GLN A 171 3.22 -22.36 29.40
N ARG A 172 2.46 -21.38 28.90
CA ARG A 172 1.79 -20.38 29.76
C ARG A 172 0.73 -21.01 30.67
N VAL A 173 -0.07 -21.93 30.16
CA VAL A 173 -1.06 -22.66 30.98
C VAL A 173 -0.37 -23.48 32.06
N GLU A 174 0.74 -24.13 31.73
CA GLU A 174 1.49 -24.96 32.69
C GLU A 174 2.21 -24.12 33.76
N GLN A 175 2.79 -22.97 33.39
CA GLN A 175 3.34 -22.00 34.34
C GLN A 175 2.29 -21.53 35.34
N VAL A 176 1.09 -21.14 34.85
CA VAL A 176 -0.03 -20.76 35.71
C VAL A 176 -0.46 -21.92 36.62
N ARG A 177 -0.49 -23.17 36.14
CA ARG A 177 -0.81 -24.34 36.96
C ARG A 177 0.20 -24.57 38.09
N ARG A 178 1.51 -24.56 37.79
CA ARG A 178 2.56 -24.72 38.80
C ARG A 178 2.46 -23.64 39.86
N ARG A 179 2.16 -22.41 39.44
CA ARG A 179 2.03 -21.27 40.32
C ARG A 179 0.82 -21.39 41.24
N LEU A 180 -0.35 -21.74 40.71
CA LEU A 180 -1.56 -22.03 41.50
C LEU A 180 -1.39 -23.25 42.44
N ALA A 181 -0.51 -24.18 42.13
CA ALA A 181 -0.21 -25.34 42.98
C ALA A 181 0.75 -25.01 44.13
N THR A 182 1.62 -24.00 43.96
CA THR A 182 2.63 -23.61 44.96
C THR A 182 2.10 -22.53 45.90
N GLU A 183 1.29 -21.59 45.39
CA GLU A 183 0.74 -20.47 46.14
C GLU A 183 -0.75 -20.32 45.86
N GLN A 184 -1.57 -20.66 46.86
CA GLN A 184 -3.02 -20.81 46.70
C GLN A 184 -3.78 -19.46 46.59
N ALA A 185 -3.13 -18.33 46.90
CA ALA A 185 -3.72 -16.99 46.95
C ALA A 185 -3.26 -16.03 45.83
N ILE A 186 -2.62 -16.53 44.77
CA ILE A 186 -2.19 -15.68 43.65
C ILE A 186 -3.38 -15.19 42.83
N GLY A 187 -3.41 -13.87 42.61
CA GLY A 187 -4.45 -13.20 41.85
C GLY A 187 -4.15 -13.15 40.36
N ALA A 188 -5.18 -12.83 39.56
CA ALA A 188 -5.01 -12.63 38.12
C ALA A 188 -4.15 -11.42 37.76
N GLY A 189 -3.95 -10.48 38.69
CA GLY A 189 -3.05 -9.33 38.53
C GLY A 189 -1.58 -9.77 38.48
N ASP A 190 -1.16 -10.57 39.45
CA ASP A 190 0.23 -11.04 39.58
C ASP A 190 0.64 -11.88 38.35
N ILE A 191 -0.25 -12.76 37.90
CA ILE A 191 -0.04 -13.59 36.69
C ILE A 191 0.02 -12.73 35.41
N ALA A 192 -0.75 -11.65 35.35
CA ALA A 192 -0.78 -10.77 34.19
C ALA A 192 0.53 -9.98 34.05
N GLU A 193 1.07 -9.49 35.17
CA GLU A 193 2.34 -8.78 35.23
C GLU A 193 3.51 -9.69 34.85
N GLU A 194 3.60 -10.88 35.45
CA GLU A 194 4.67 -11.85 35.22
C GLU A 194 4.72 -12.33 33.76
N LEU A 195 3.56 -12.65 33.17
CA LEU A 195 3.50 -13.14 31.79
C LEU A 195 3.41 -12.01 30.76
N SER A 196 3.42 -10.74 31.19
CA SER A 196 3.22 -9.56 30.35
C SER A 196 1.98 -9.70 29.44
N ILE A 197 0.86 -10.12 30.03
CA ILE A 197 -0.43 -10.31 29.35
C ILE A 197 -1.51 -9.45 30.00
N SER A 198 -2.65 -9.27 29.31
CA SER A 198 -3.77 -8.55 29.92
C SER A 198 -4.40 -9.35 31.07
N ARG A 199 -4.93 -8.64 32.07
CA ARG A 199 -5.66 -9.24 33.21
C ARG A 199 -6.76 -10.21 32.77
N ARG A 200 -7.55 -9.82 31.76
CA ARG A 200 -8.60 -10.67 31.17
C ARG A 200 -8.05 -11.97 30.58
N HIS A 201 -6.83 -11.93 30.03
CA HIS A 201 -6.16 -13.13 29.53
C HIS A 201 -5.67 -14.02 30.68
N ALA A 202 -5.11 -13.44 31.75
CA ALA A 202 -4.71 -14.17 32.95
C ALA A 202 -5.91 -14.86 33.63
N GLU A 203 -7.05 -14.17 33.78
CA GLU A 203 -8.30 -14.74 34.32
C GLU A 203 -8.75 -15.97 33.51
N ARG A 204 -8.70 -15.86 32.17
CA ARG A 204 -9.04 -16.97 31.27
C ARG A 204 -8.09 -18.16 31.44
N LEU A 205 -6.78 -17.92 31.61
CA LEU A 205 -5.79 -18.98 31.83
C LEU A 205 -5.98 -19.67 33.19
N ILE A 206 -6.30 -18.93 34.25
CA ILE A 206 -6.62 -19.49 35.57
C ILE A 206 -7.87 -20.37 35.48
N ALA A 207 -8.92 -19.90 34.81
CA ALA A 207 -10.14 -20.69 34.59
C ALA A 207 -9.84 -21.98 33.82
N GLN A 208 -9.04 -21.90 32.75
CA GLN A 208 -8.62 -23.06 31.96
C GLN A 208 -7.73 -24.03 32.76
N ALA A 209 -6.86 -23.51 33.62
CA ALA A 209 -6.01 -24.31 34.49
C ALA A 209 -6.82 -25.09 35.55
N ARG A 210 -7.89 -24.48 36.10
CA ARG A 210 -8.79 -25.10 37.08
C ARG A 210 -9.74 -26.13 36.48
N GLN A 211 -10.20 -25.92 35.25
CA GLN A 211 -11.12 -26.84 34.54
C GLN A 211 -10.45 -28.13 34.03
N ALA A 212 -9.12 -28.16 33.97
CA ALA A 212 -8.35 -29.29 33.47
C ALA A 212 -7.72 -30.14 34.58
N ARG A 213 -8.29 -30.06 35.80
CA ARG A 213 -7.94 -30.85 36.98
C ARG A 213 -8.98 -31.94 37.15
#